data_AF-A0A9X1FU51-F1
#
_entry.id   AF-A0A9X1FU51-F1
#
_cell.length_a   1.000
_cell.length_b   1.000
_cell.length_c   1.000
_cell.angle_alpha   90.00
_cell.angle_beta   90.00
_cell.angle_gamma   90.00
#
_symmetry.space_group_name_H-M   'P 1'
#
loop_
_entity.id
_entity.type
_entity.pdbx_description
1 polymer ?
#
loop_
_entity_poly.entity_id
_entity_poly.type
_entity_poly.pdbx_seq_one_letter_code
_entity_poly.pdbx_strand_id
1 'polypeptide(L)'
;MILRTVALTAGLAGAFAAAQFPAYSQQYLQRLGGAVDALEQVVVDFDTSAAAEGLSRQQALTQMRGTAFVERRRSDMTRTLNRYETLRADFEALQGQGPFMRAYHLRRLSDAEIARGAWQAFQPAFPLTMATMLFAIAGFVATSFLSGLILAVLRWPARRKPKLA
;
A
#
# COMPACT_ATOMS: atom_id res chain seq x y z
N MET A 1 -24.09 -17.88 23.69
CA MET A 1 -24.45 -17.92 22.25
C MET A 1 -23.96 -16.66 21.54
N ILE A 2 -24.44 -15.47 21.89
CA ILE A 2 -24.08 -14.18 21.24
C ILE A 2 -22.55 -13.98 21.06
N LEU A 3 -21.74 -14.25 22.09
CA LEU A 3 -20.29 -14.06 22.01
C LEU A 3 -19.61 -14.93 20.96
N ARG A 4 -20.08 -16.17 20.80
CA ARG A 4 -19.56 -17.11 19.80
C ARG A 4 -19.97 -16.66 18.41
N THR A 5 -21.21 -16.20 18.26
CA THR A 5 -21.72 -15.65 17.00
C THR A 5 -20.90 -14.43 16.58
N VAL A 6 -20.65 -13.47 17.47
CA VAL A 6 -19.82 -12.29 17.18
C VAL A 6 -18.40 -12.68 16.76
N ALA A 7 -17.77 -13.59 17.48
CA ALA A 7 -16.42 -14.05 17.14
C ALA A 7 -16.37 -14.77 15.78
N LEU A 8 -17.36 -15.61 15.47
CA LEU A 8 -17.46 -16.30 14.19
C LEU A 8 -17.70 -15.33 13.04
N THR A 9 -18.63 -14.38 13.19
CA THR A 9 -18.90 -13.36 12.17
C THR A 9 -17.68 -12.47 11.93
N ALA A 10 -17.00 -12.03 13.00
CA ALA A 10 -15.76 -11.27 12.89
C ALA A 10 -14.66 -12.09 12.20
N GLY A 11 -14.51 -13.36 12.58
CA GLY A 11 -13.60 -14.32 11.96
C GLY A 11 -13.82 -14.44 10.46
N LEU A 12 -15.05 -14.70 10.03
CA LEU A 12 -15.39 -14.85 8.61
C LEU A 12 -15.17 -13.55 7.81
N ALA A 13 -15.54 -12.40 8.38
CA ALA A 13 -15.27 -11.10 7.76
C ALA A 13 -13.76 -10.83 7.62
N GLY A 14 -12.97 -11.13 8.66
CA GLY A 14 -11.52 -11.02 8.64
C GLY A 14 -10.87 -11.96 7.64
N ALA A 15 -11.36 -13.19 7.54
CA ALA A 15 -10.91 -14.18 6.56
C ALA A 15 -11.12 -13.67 5.14
N PHE A 16 -12.34 -13.20 4.85
CA PHE A 16 -12.67 -12.66 3.53
C PHE A 16 -11.80 -11.46 3.18
N ALA A 17 -11.67 -10.49 4.10
CA ALA A 17 -10.85 -9.29 3.89
C ALA A 17 -9.36 -9.62 3.66
N ALA A 18 -8.78 -10.50 4.49
CA ALA A 18 -7.38 -10.88 4.35
C ALA A 18 -7.13 -11.67 3.06
N ALA A 19 -8.06 -12.54 2.64
CA ALA A 19 -7.97 -13.29 1.40
C ALA A 19 -7.89 -12.40 0.15
N GLN A 20 -8.36 -11.15 0.23
CA GLN A 20 -8.28 -10.18 -0.87
C GLN A 20 -6.88 -9.57 -1.04
N PHE A 21 -6.00 -9.67 -0.04
CA PHE A 21 -4.69 -9.03 -0.06
C PHE A 21 -3.81 -9.43 -1.27
N PRO A 22 -3.69 -10.71 -1.67
CA PRO A 22 -2.91 -11.08 -2.85
C PRO A 22 -3.39 -10.42 -4.15
N ALA A 23 -4.72 -10.27 -4.32
CA ALA A 23 -5.30 -9.64 -5.49
C ALA A 23 -5.10 -8.11 -5.45
N TYR A 24 -5.37 -7.48 -4.30
CA TYR A 24 -5.14 -6.04 -4.12
C TYR A 24 -3.67 -5.66 -4.34
N SER A 25 -2.74 -6.38 -3.71
CA SER A 25 -1.30 -6.12 -3.84
C SER A 25 -0.81 -6.33 -5.28
N GLN A 26 -1.46 -7.19 -6.07
CA GLN A 26 -1.18 -7.34 -7.49
C GLN A 26 -1.63 -6.11 -8.28
N GLN A 27 -2.86 -5.64 -8.04
CA GLN A 27 -3.38 -4.45 -8.70
C GLN A 27 -2.56 -3.20 -8.36
N TYR A 28 -2.15 -3.07 -7.10
CA TYR A 28 -1.24 -2.02 -6.66
C TYR A 28 0.08 -2.08 -7.43
N LEU A 29 0.71 -3.27 -7.52
CA LEU A 29 2.00 -3.44 -8.19
C LEU A 29 1.94 -3.12 -9.68
N GLN A 30 0.85 -3.47 -10.37
CA GLN A 30 0.65 -3.11 -11.78
C GLN A 30 0.58 -1.60 -11.98
N ARG A 31 -0.17 -0.89 -11.13
CA ARG A 31 -0.27 0.57 -11.22
C ARG A 31 1.01 1.27 -10.78
N LEU A 32 1.72 0.71 -9.80
CA LEU A 32 3.04 1.17 -9.39
C LEU A 32 4.02 1.09 -10.57
N GLY A 33 4.08 -0.06 -11.26
CA GLY A 33 4.92 -0.24 -12.45
C GLY A 33 4.58 0.77 -13.54
N GLY A 34 3.30 0.91 -13.90
CA GLY A 34 2.89 1.90 -14.91
C GLY A 34 3.19 3.36 -14.52
N ALA A 35 3.16 3.70 -13.22
CA ALA A 35 3.57 5.01 -12.76
C ALA A 35 5.10 5.21 -12.81
N VAL A 36 5.88 4.17 -12.51
CA VAL A 36 7.33 4.18 -12.67
C VAL A 36 7.70 4.39 -14.13
N ASP A 37 7.12 3.62 -15.06
CA ASP A 37 7.38 3.73 -16.50
C ASP A 37 7.04 5.14 -17.03
N ALA A 38 5.88 5.68 -16.64
CA ALA A 38 5.46 7.01 -17.06
C ALA A 38 6.38 8.13 -16.51
N LEU A 39 6.83 7.99 -15.26
CA LEU A 39 7.77 8.95 -14.67
C LEU A 39 9.17 8.81 -15.28
N GLU A 40 9.62 7.59 -15.55
CA GLU A 40 10.91 7.31 -16.18
C GLU A 40 11.04 8.05 -17.51
N GLN A 41 10.00 8.03 -18.35
CA GLN A 41 10.00 8.76 -19.61
C GLN A 41 10.26 10.27 -19.40
N VAL A 42 9.59 10.89 -18.42
CA VAL A 42 9.78 12.31 -18.10
C VAL A 42 11.21 12.58 -17.60
N VAL A 43 11.78 11.67 -16.81
CA VAL A 43 13.15 11.78 -16.29
C VAL A 43 14.18 11.65 -17.42
N VAL A 44 14.01 10.66 -18.30
CA VAL A 44 14.91 10.44 -19.44
C VAL A 44 14.87 11.63 -20.41
N ASP A 45 13.69 12.18 -20.71
CA ASP A 45 13.57 13.35 -21.59
C ASP A 45 14.26 14.58 -20.99
N PHE A 46 14.12 14.80 -19.68
CA PHE A 46 14.80 15.89 -18.97
C PHE A 46 16.33 15.72 -18.97
N ASP A 47 16.81 14.51 -18.63
CA ASP A 47 18.24 14.21 -18.61
C ASP A 47 18.87 14.30 -20.00
N THR A 48 18.15 13.87 -21.04
CA THR A 48 18.58 14.00 -22.43
C THR A 48 18.73 15.48 -22.81
N SER A 49 17.76 16.32 -22.43
CA SER A 49 17.82 17.77 -22.65
C SER A 49 18.98 18.42 -21.89
N ALA A 50 19.23 17.99 -20.64
CA ALA A 50 20.36 18.46 -19.85
C ALA A 50 21.71 18.06 -20.49
N ALA A 51 21.83 16.80 -20.92
CA ALA A 51 23.04 16.27 -21.51
C ALA A 51 23.38 16.92 -22.86
N ALA A 52 22.37 17.30 -23.65
CA ALA A 52 22.56 18.04 -24.90
C ALA A 52 23.25 19.40 -24.68
N GLU A 53 23.07 19.99 -23.50
CA GLU A 53 23.71 21.25 -23.08
C GLU A 53 24.96 21.01 -22.22
N GLY A 54 25.43 19.75 -22.10
CA GLY A 54 26.59 19.39 -21.29
C GLY A 54 26.37 19.50 -19.77
N LEU A 55 25.11 19.48 -19.34
CA LEU A 55 24.72 19.65 -17.94
C LEU A 55 24.34 18.31 -17.30
N SER A 56 24.68 18.15 -16.02
CA SER A 56 24.02 17.17 -15.17
C SER A 56 22.59 17.60 -14.83
N ARG A 57 21.75 16.64 -14.42
CA ARG A 57 20.37 16.88 -13.96
C ARG A 57 20.27 18.02 -12.94
N GLN A 58 21.12 18.00 -11.91
CA GLN A 58 21.15 19.02 -10.85
C GLN A 58 21.58 20.39 -11.39
N GLN A 59 22.53 20.43 -12.33
CA GLN A 59 22.94 21.68 -12.98
C GLN A 59 21.81 22.25 -13.83
N ALA A 60 21.13 21.42 -14.63
CA ALA A 60 19.99 21.83 -15.44
C ALA A 60 18.85 22.40 -14.56
N LEU A 61 18.49 21.72 -13.47
CA LEU A 61 17.53 22.25 -12.50
C LEU A 61 17.99 23.59 -11.92
N THR A 62 19.28 23.73 -11.61
CA THR A 62 19.84 24.98 -11.05
C THR A 62 19.75 26.14 -12.05
N GLN A 63 19.81 25.85 -13.35
CA GLN A 63 19.67 26.86 -14.42
C GLN A 63 18.21 27.24 -14.72
N MET A 64 17.22 26.45 -14.29
CA MET A 64 15.79 26.78 -14.45
C MET A 64 15.37 27.94 -13.52
N ARG A 65 15.83 29.15 -13.83
CA ARG A 65 15.56 30.39 -13.10
C ARG A 65 14.93 31.44 -13.99
N GLY A 66 14.31 32.45 -13.38
CA GLY A 66 13.77 33.60 -14.09
C GLY A 66 12.33 33.91 -13.67
N THR A 67 11.37 33.61 -14.54
CA THR A 67 9.95 33.92 -14.26
C THR A 67 9.37 33.02 -13.16
N ALA A 68 8.31 33.49 -12.50
CA ALA A 68 7.58 32.70 -11.51
C ALA A 68 6.97 31.40 -12.08
N PHE A 69 6.79 31.31 -13.39
CA PHE A 69 6.39 30.07 -14.06
C PHE A 69 7.56 29.07 -14.12
N VAL A 70 8.75 29.52 -14.54
CA VAL A 70 9.96 28.67 -14.63
C VAL A 70 10.36 28.14 -13.26
N GLU A 71 10.34 28.97 -12.21
CA GLU A 71 10.66 28.50 -10.85
C GLU A 71 9.66 27.47 -10.33
N ARG A 72 8.37 27.64 -10.65
CA ARG A 72 7.35 26.63 -10.33
C ARG A 72 7.60 25.33 -11.09
N ARG A 73 7.93 25.40 -12.38
CA ARG A 73 8.30 24.23 -13.19
C ARG A 73 9.54 23.52 -12.66
N ARG A 74 10.54 24.25 -12.15
CA ARG A 74 11.71 23.67 -11.48
C ARG A 74 11.30 22.89 -10.22
N SER A 75 10.42 23.47 -9.39
CA SER A 75 9.91 22.80 -8.19
C SER A 75 9.10 21.55 -8.53
N ASP A 76 8.23 21.64 -9.53
CA ASP A 76 7.42 20.51 -10.01
C ASP A 76 8.32 19.39 -10.55
N MET A 77 9.31 19.71 -11.39
CA MET A 77 10.26 18.72 -11.91
C MET A 77 11.08 18.07 -10.79
N THR A 78 11.52 18.85 -9.79
CA THR A 78 12.22 18.32 -8.61
C THR A 78 11.34 17.31 -7.86
N ARG A 79 10.03 17.61 -7.70
CA ARG A 79 9.08 16.69 -7.07
C ARG A 79 8.87 15.43 -7.89
N THR A 80 8.75 15.55 -9.21
CA THR A 80 8.64 14.42 -10.15
C THR A 80 9.84 13.49 -10.03
N LEU A 81 11.06 14.04 -10.03
CA LEU A 81 12.29 13.28 -9.88
C LEU A 81 12.35 12.53 -8.53
N ASN A 82 12.09 13.21 -7.43
CA ASN A 82 12.07 12.56 -6.10
C ASN A 82 11.00 11.47 -5.99
N ARG A 83 9.84 11.71 -6.62
CA ARG A 83 8.76 10.73 -6.67
C ARG A 83 9.15 9.50 -7.49
N TYR A 84 9.77 9.70 -8.65
CA TYR A 84 10.28 8.62 -9.49
C TYR A 84 11.22 7.71 -8.70
N GLU A 85 12.24 8.27 -8.03
CA GLU A 85 13.20 7.49 -7.25
C GLU A 85 12.51 6.67 -6.14
N THR A 86 11.53 7.28 -5.45
CA THR A 86 10.77 6.60 -4.40
C THR A 86 9.94 5.43 -4.96
N LEU A 87 9.15 5.69 -6.00
CA LEU A 87 8.27 4.67 -6.59
C LEU A 87 9.06 3.55 -7.27
N ARG A 88 10.18 3.89 -7.92
CA ARG A 88 11.09 2.91 -8.51
C ARG A 88 11.67 1.99 -7.45
N ALA A 89 12.17 2.54 -6.34
CA ALA A 89 12.71 1.74 -5.24
C ALA A 89 11.65 0.82 -4.60
N ASP A 90 10.41 1.30 -4.50
CA ASP A 90 9.28 0.47 -4.04
C ASP A 90 8.94 -0.63 -5.05
N PHE A 91 8.94 -0.31 -6.35
CA PHE A 91 8.65 -1.27 -7.41
C PHE A 91 9.70 -2.37 -7.46
N GLU A 92 10.99 -2.02 -7.47
CA GLU A 92 12.10 -2.99 -7.47
C GLU A 92 12.06 -3.92 -6.26
N ALA A 93 11.64 -3.41 -5.09
CA ALA A 93 11.51 -4.23 -3.88
C ALA A 93 10.30 -5.19 -3.90
N LEU A 94 9.25 -4.87 -4.68
CA LEU A 94 8.00 -5.62 -4.71
C LEU A 94 7.84 -6.50 -5.96
N GLN A 95 8.49 -6.15 -7.07
CA GLN A 95 8.40 -6.88 -8.33
C GLN A 95 8.97 -8.29 -8.18
N GLY A 96 8.28 -9.28 -8.74
CA GLY A 96 8.67 -10.69 -8.64
C GLY A 96 8.43 -11.32 -7.26
N GLN A 97 8.03 -10.54 -6.26
CA GLN A 97 7.77 -11.06 -4.91
C GLN A 97 6.45 -11.82 -4.82
N GLY A 98 6.48 -12.94 -4.11
CA GLY A 98 5.27 -13.66 -3.71
C GLY A 98 4.37 -12.83 -2.77
N PRO A 99 3.09 -13.19 -2.60
CA PRO A 99 2.14 -12.43 -1.78
C PRO A 99 2.58 -12.29 -0.32
N PHE A 100 3.26 -13.28 0.25
CA PHE A 100 3.79 -13.18 1.62
C PHE A 100 4.92 -12.17 1.75
N MET A 101 5.86 -12.14 0.79
CA MET A 101 6.94 -11.14 0.79
C MET A 101 6.39 -9.73 0.55
N ARG A 102 5.37 -9.57 -0.29
CA ARG A 102 4.66 -8.29 -0.43
C ARG A 102 3.96 -7.85 0.86
N ALA A 103 3.37 -8.79 1.60
CA ALA A 103 2.81 -8.49 2.93
C ALA A 103 3.90 -8.10 3.94
N TYR A 104 5.07 -8.74 3.91
CA TYR A 104 6.22 -8.33 4.72
C TYR A 104 6.66 -6.89 4.39
N HIS A 105 6.58 -6.50 3.12
CA HIS A 105 6.87 -5.16 2.62
C HIS A 105 5.64 -4.22 2.60
N LEU A 106 4.63 -4.43 3.44
CA LEU A 106 3.38 -3.64 3.42
C LEU A 106 3.60 -2.12 3.46
N ARG A 107 4.66 -1.65 4.12
CA ARG A 107 5.02 -0.22 4.18
C ARG A 107 5.34 0.39 2.81
N ARG A 108 5.76 -0.41 1.83
CA ARG A 108 6.01 0.02 0.43
C ARG A 108 4.73 0.07 -0.41
N LEU A 109 3.60 -0.38 0.14
CA LEU A 109 2.28 -0.28 -0.48
C LEU A 109 1.51 0.95 0.08
N SER A 110 2.18 2.09 0.18
CA SER A 110 1.69 3.27 0.90
C SER A 110 1.55 4.54 0.06
N ASP A 111 1.96 4.55 -1.23
CA ASP A 111 1.69 5.71 -2.09
C ASP A 111 0.18 5.88 -2.26
N ALA A 112 -0.32 7.03 -1.82
CA ALA A 112 -1.76 7.29 -1.72
C ALA A 112 -2.45 7.34 -3.08
N GLU A 113 -1.76 7.76 -4.14
CA GLU A 113 -2.34 7.83 -5.49
C GLU A 113 -2.41 6.45 -6.13
N ILE A 114 -1.34 5.68 -6.00
CA ILE A 114 -1.31 4.28 -6.44
C ILE A 114 -2.36 3.48 -5.67
N ALA A 115 -2.40 3.60 -4.35
CA ALA A 115 -3.37 2.90 -3.50
C ALA A 115 -4.81 3.27 -3.86
N ARG A 116 -5.12 4.58 -4.02
CA ARG A 116 -6.46 5.03 -4.38
C ARG A 116 -6.90 4.46 -5.72
N GLY A 117 -6.04 4.53 -6.74
CA GLY A 117 -6.42 4.01 -8.05
C GLY A 117 -6.40 2.48 -8.11
N ALA A 118 -5.58 1.80 -7.31
CA ALA A 118 -5.65 0.35 -7.14
C ALA A 118 -6.98 -0.05 -6.51
N TRP A 119 -7.42 0.67 -5.48
CA TRP A 119 -8.71 0.47 -4.84
C TRP A 119 -9.90 0.72 -5.79
N GLN A 120 -9.84 1.77 -6.61
CA GLN A 120 -10.90 2.06 -7.60
C GLN A 120 -11.02 0.99 -8.69
N ALA A 121 -9.90 0.40 -9.10
CA ALA A 121 -9.87 -0.67 -10.09
C ALA A 121 -10.01 -2.07 -9.48
N PHE A 122 -9.94 -2.18 -8.15
CA PHE A 122 -9.97 -3.44 -7.44
C PHE A 122 -11.34 -4.09 -7.57
N GLN A 123 -11.37 -5.27 -8.18
CA GLN A 123 -12.53 -6.14 -8.19
C GLN A 123 -12.26 -7.29 -7.22
N PRO A 124 -13.07 -7.44 -6.15
CA PRO A 124 -12.94 -8.56 -5.23
C PRO A 124 -12.97 -9.86 -6.01
N ALA A 125 -11.92 -10.65 -5.85
CA ALA A 125 -11.78 -11.92 -6.51
C ALA A 125 -11.85 -13.04 -5.47
N PHE A 126 -12.27 -14.22 -5.91
CA PHE A 126 -12.04 -15.46 -5.18
C PHE A 126 -11.02 -16.30 -5.94
N PRO A 127 -9.74 -15.89 -6.04
CA PRO A 127 -8.74 -16.79 -6.57
C PRO A 127 -8.64 -17.96 -5.60
N LEU A 128 -8.91 -19.19 -6.04
CA LEU A 128 -8.72 -20.37 -5.21
C LEU A 128 -7.24 -20.77 -5.23
N THR A 129 -6.40 -19.95 -4.58
CA THR A 129 -4.96 -20.20 -4.46
C THR A 129 -4.57 -20.57 -3.03
N MET A 130 -3.45 -21.28 -2.85
CA MET A 130 -2.92 -21.55 -1.51
C MET A 130 -2.66 -20.25 -0.73
N ALA A 131 -2.15 -19.21 -1.38
CA ALA A 131 -1.90 -17.93 -0.75
C ALA A 131 -3.18 -17.31 -0.19
N THR A 132 -4.22 -17.16 -1.01
CA THR A 132 -5.52 -16.63 -0.58
C THR A 132 -6.14 -17.42 0.57
N MET A 133 -5.98 -18.74 0.58
CA MET A 133 -6.47 -19.60 1.66
C MET A 133 -5.69 -19.35 2.97
N LEU A 134 -4.36 -19.26 2.90
CA LEU A 134 -3.52 -18.97 4.07
C LEU A 134 -3.79 -17.57 4.64
N PHE A 135 -3.97 -16.57 3.78
CA PHE A 135 -4.39 -15.24 4.21
C PHE A 135 -5.79 -15.27 4.85
N ALA A 136 -6.73 -16.06 4.31
CA ALA A 136 -8.05 -16.23 4.91
C ALA A 136 -7.98 -16.84 6.32
N ILE A 137 -7.19 -17.91 6.49
CA ILE A 137 -6.97 -18.55 7.80
C ILE A 137 -6.35 -17.55 8.78
N ALA A 138 -5.31 -16.83 8.37
CA ALA A 138 -4.66 -15.83 9.20
C ALA A 138 -5.63 -14.71 9.61
N GLY A 139 -6.43 -14.20 8.67
CA GLY A 139 -7.46 -13.19 8.92
C GLY A 139 -8.54 -13.68 9.89
N PHE A 140 -8.99 -14.92 9.74
CA PHE A 140 -9.96 -15.56 10.65
C PHE A 140 -9.42 -15.61 12.08
N VAL A 141 -8.21 -16.12 12.26
CA VAL A 141 -7.59 -16.28 13.58
C VAL A 141 -7.36 -14.92 14.24
N ALA A 142 -6.79 -13.96 13.50
CA ALA A 142 -6.48 -12.63 14.04
C ALA A 142 -7.74 -11.89 14.51
N THR A 143 -8.80 -11.89 13.71
CA THR A 143 -10.06 -11.19 14.05
C THR A 143 -10.89 -11.92 15.10
N SER A 144 -10.88 -13.25 15.11
CA SER A 144 -11.50 -14.05 16.18
C SER A 144 -10.81 -13.82 17.53
N PHE A 145 -9.48 -13.76 17.55
CA PHE A 145 -8.72 -13.46 18.76
C PHE A 145 -8.96 -12.03 19.25
N LEU A 146 -8.91 -11.04 18.35
CA LEU A 146 -9.12 -9.64 18.67
C LEU A 146 -10.53 -9.38 19.23
N SER A 147 -11.56 -9.97 18.60
CA SER A 147 -12.93 -9.87 19.11
C SER A 147 -13.08 -10.50 20.51
N GLY A 148 -12.41 -11.64 20.76
CA GLY A 148 -12.33 -12.24 22.09
C GLY A 148 -11.71 -11.31 23.13
N LEU A 149 -10.61 -10.63 22.78
CA LEU A 149 -9.92 -9.68 23.66
C LEU A 149 -10.81 -8.46 23.99
N ILE A 150 -11.43 -7.85 22.96
CA ILE A 150 -12.34 -6.71 23.13
C ILE A 150 -13.49 -7.07 24.07
N LEU A 151 -14.10 -8.24 23.86
CA LEU A 151 -15.21 -8.71 24.69
C LEU A 151 -14.77 -9.07 26.12
N ALA A 152 -13.54 -9.55 26.31
CA ALA A 152 -12.98 -9.80 27.63
C ALA A 152 -12.80 -8.49 28.41
N VAL A 153 -12.28 -7.44 27.77
CA VAL A 153 -12.14 -6.10 28.36
C VAL A 153 -13.50 -5.50 28.72
N LEU A 154 -14.47 -5.54 27.79
CA LEU A 154 -15.82 -5.03 28.03
C LEU A 154 -16.54 -5.74 29.19
N ARG A 155 -16.26 -7.03 29.41
CA ARG A 155 -16.87 -7.84 30.48
C ARG A 155 -16.12 -7.78 31.80
N TRP A 156 -14.92 -7.18 31.83
CA TRP A 156 -14.12 -7.01 33.04
C TRP A 156 -14.90 -6.32 34.18
N PRO A 157 -15.55 -5.15 33.99
CA PRO A 157 -16.30 -4.50 35.07
C PRO A 157 -17.51 -5.31 35.56
N ALA A 158 -18.18 -6.06 34.68
CA ALA A 158 -19.33 -6.89 35.04
C ALA A 158 -18.97 -8.11 35.92
N ARG A 159 -17.72 -8.59 35.85
CA ARG A 159 -17.19 -9.69 36.67
C ARG A 159 -16.70 -9.24 38.05
N ARG A 160 -16.61 -7.92 38.30
CA ARG A 160 -16.13 -7.33 39.55
C ARG A 160 -17.24 -6.94 40.53
N LYS A 161 -18.51 -7.33 40.33
CA LYS A 161 -19.55 -7.13 41.35
C LYS A 161 -19.22 -8.02 42.56
N PRO A 162 -18.91 -7.47 43.75
CA PRO A 162 -18.71 -8.27 44.94
C PRO A 162 -20.04 -8.93 45.32
N LYS A 163 -20.00 -10.19 45.77
CA LYS A 163 -21.12 -10.80 46.48
C LYS A 163 -21.38 -9.92 47.71
N LEU A 164 -22.49 -9.18 47.72
CA LEU A 164 -23.01 -8.58 48.96
C LEU A 164 -23.37 -9.75 49.88
N ALA A 165 -22.79 -9.73 51.07
CA ALA A 165 -22.94 -10.70 52.14
C ALA A 165 -24.38 -10.74 52.67
#